data_AF-A0A8X6FRM4-F1
#
_entry.id   AF-A0A8X6FRM4-F1
#
_cell.length_a   1.000
_cell.length_b   1.000
_cell.length_c   1.000
_cell.angle_alpha   90.00
_cell.angle_beta   90.00
_cell.angle_gamma   90.00
#
_symmetry.space_group_name_H-M   'P 1'
#
loop_
_entity.id
_entity.type
_entity.pdbx_description
1 polymer ?
#
loop_
_entity_poly.entity_id
_entity_poly.type
_entity_poly.pdbx_seq_one_letter_code
_entity_poly.pdbx_strand_id
1 'polypeptide(L)'
;MSAPPGDFSYFNNRIFPVAIGFTARDSNMKIFFLTVSDEQDLLTSVSAISIKRNFCVVKVEVILNLNTPLERLALIRVAISIYNASAFSEFRDTLIEVTSLIQILPIKRLFRDRISNSVVPFLLREKLLDMFEPLSREIDSWKKDMSDFGIHKQLHICLTSSGAIDRVETAKKFVRSDDPNLLQRFTLACLFWMTEDVLNMWNKASVYERIHIEMTLLSEKSQKDERYQVSKVVTDCLKKWFDWLHAGGNPSALHSFVSESLFQYCHVPPKTNLLRALPPEKLRELIKCKYNTPYYRAYFSCLDFNQKMSFLQHEPFIVLDDHLKWPLQINFLEVASQAWEYLSGVEFLRLLRNISEQNTLPFRHIECESDFDYEGLLFEFWKQSPHYLKMLAKESNDWPCIMLNYHNLMMGWNQNDLKKSPVRRLLDSYSGPADQQTKKRRAIDM
;
A
#
# COMPACT_ATOMS: atom_id res chain seq x y z
N MET A 1 23.09 45.92 42.25
CA MET A 1 22.51 44.58 42.52
C MET A 1 22.16 43.97 41.18
N SER A 2 22.90 42.93 40.83
CA SER A 2 22.93 42.23 39.55
C SER A 2 21.79 41.22 39.42
N ALA A 3 21.04 41.30 38.32
CA ALA A 3 20.13 40.24 37.86
C ALA A 3 20.90 39.24 36.96
N PRO A 4 20.52 37.96 36.92
CA PRO A 4 21.27 36.93 36.19
C PRO A 4 20.85 36.88 34.70
N PRO A 5 21.74 36.43 33.79
CA PRO A 5 21.38 36.17 32.40
C PRO A 5 20.82 34.74 32.28
N GLY A 6 19.60 34.63 31.80
CA GLY A 6 18.98 33.37 31.42
C GLY A 6 18.88 33.29 29.90
N ASP A 7 19.92 32.73 29.28
CA ASP A 7 19.91 32.28 27.89
C ASP A 7 18.92 31.13 27.72
N PHE A 8 17.96 31.28 26.79
CA PHE A 8 17.38 30.15 26.09
C PHE A 8 17.22 30.49 24.61
N SER A 9 18.06 29.82 23.83
CA SER A 9 18.16 29.83 22.38
C SER A 9 16.88 29.39 21.68
N TYR A 10 16.50 30.15 20.67
CA TYR A 10 15.55 29.77 19.62
C TYR A 10 16.00 28.48 18.92
N PHE A 11 15.17 27.43 18.95
CA PHE A 11 15.30 26.32 18.01
C PHE A 11 14.87 26.79 16.62
N ASN A 12 15.86 27.07 15.77
CA ASN A 12 15.68 27.21 14.33
C ASN A 12 15.37 25.82 13.75
N ASN A 13 14.09 25.56 13.43
CA ASN A 13 13.72 24.47 12.52
C ASN A 13 14.18 24.83 11.10
N ARG A 14 15.46 24.60 10.81
CA ARG A 14 15.96 24.62 9.43
C ARG A 14 15.55 23.32 8.76
N ILE A 15 14.47 23.40 7.99
CA ILE A 15 14.21 22.42 6.93
C ILE A 15 15.36 22.57 5.93
N PHE A 16 16.18 21.54 5.77
CA PHE A 16 17.15 21.49 4.69
C PHE A 16 16.42 21.12 3.40
N PRO A 17 16.37 22.01 2.39
CA PRO A 17 15.82 21.62 1.10
C PRO A 17 16.77 20.62 0.45
N VAL A 18 16.23 19.48 0.00
CA VAL A 18 16.87 18.72 -1.06
C VAL A 18 16.71 19.55 -2.34
N ALA A 19 17.74 20.31 -2.69
CA ALA A 19 17.75 21.07 -3.92
C ALA A 19 18.08 20.13 -5.09
N ILE A 20 17.09 19.83 -5.92
CA ILE A 20 17.32 19.21 -7.22
C ILE A 20 17.59 20.35 -8.20
N GLY A 21 18.87 20.60 -8.49
CA GLY A 21 19.30 21.60 -9.46
C GLY A 21 19.39 21.00 -10.85
N PHE A 22 18.78 21.65 -11.83
CA PHE A 22 18.94 21.33 -13.26
C PHE A 22 19.73 22.46 -13.91
N THR A 23 20.84 22.13 -14.59
CA THR A 23 21.51 23.08 -15.47
C THR A 23 21.46 22.54 -16.89
N ALA A 24 20.79 23.26 -17.79
CA ALA A 24 20.77 22.96 -19.22
C ALA A 24 21.61 24.03 -19.95
N ARG A 25 22.71 23.60 -20.55
CA ARG A 25 23.41 24.35 -21.60
C ARG A 25 23.86 23.34 -22.64
N ASP A 26 23.47 23.57 -23.89
CA ASP A 26 23.86 22.83 -25.08
C ASP A 26 23.73 21.30 -24.96
N SER A 27 22.51 20.82 -25.22
CA SER A 27 22.16 19.41 -25.50
C SER A 27 22.50 18.37 -24.43
N ASN A 28 23.03 18.74 -23.27
CA ASN A 28 23.43 17.82 -22.21
C ASN A 28 22.82 18.21 -20.85
N MET A 29 22.18 17.24 -20.22
CA MET A 29 21.56 17.37 -18.89
C MET A 29 22.47 16.70 -17.86
N LYS A 30 22.87 17.44 -16.83
CA LYS A 30 23.55 16.89 -15.64
C LYS A 30 22.59 16.91 -14.46
N ILE A 31 22.48 15.78 -13.78
CA ILE A 31 21.70 15.64 -12.54
C ILE A 31 22.70 15.56 -11.39
N PHE A 32 22.56 16.44 -10.41
CA PHE A 32 23.35 16.40 -9.19
C PHE A 32 22.43 16.12 -7.99
N PHE A 33 22.87 15.20 -7.13
CA PHE A 33 22.28 15.00 -5.82
C PHE A 33 23.23 15.60 -4.79
N LEU A 34 22.81 16.67 -4.12
CA LEU A 34 23.54 17.20 -2.97
C LEU A 34 22.86 16.70 -1.70
N THR A 35 23.48 15.72 -1.05
CA THR A 35 23.18 15.37 0.33
C THR A 35 24.30 15.91 1.21
N VAL A 36 23.99 16.86 2.08
CA VAL A 36 24.89 17.22 3.19
C VAL A 36 24.53 16.29 4.34
N SER A 37 25.37 15.30 4.61
CA SER A 37 25.32 14.52 5.86
C SER A 37 26.56 14.86 6.68
N ASP A 38 26.36 15.29 7.92
CA ASP A 38 27.44 15.31 8.91
C ASP A 38 27.80 13.86 9.27
N GLU A 39 29.11 13.65 9.39
CA GLU A 39 29.85 12.53 10.00
C GLU A 39 29.69 11.11 9.45
N GLN A 40 30.76 10.70 8.75
CA GLN A 40 31.53 9.46 8.94
C GLN A 40 30.75 8.20 9.36
N ASP A 41 30.24 7.47 8.38
CA ASP A 41 30.46 6.01 8.22
C ASP A 41 29.54 5.48 7.12
N LEU A 42 30.03 5.53 5.87
CA LEU A 42 29.62 4.69 4.73
C LEU A 42 30.41 5.11 3.48
N LEU A 43 31.72 4.85 3.51
CA LEU A 43 32.58 4.90 2.33
C LEU A 43 33.26 3.56 2.13
N THR A 44 32.54 2.62 1.52
CA THR A 44 33.13 1.48 0.82
C THR A 44 32.22 1.04 -0.33
N SER A 45 32.16 1.87 -1.37
CA SER A 45 32.11 1.48 -2.81
C SER A 45 31.62 2.62 -3.69
N VAL A 46 32.37 3.72 -3.72
CA VAL A 46 32.37 4.61 -4.89
C VAL A 46 33.82 4.85 -5.24
N SER A 47 34.23 4.37 -6.42
CA SER A 47 35.57 4.59 -6.96
C SER A 47 35.85 6.08 -7.05
N ALA A 48 36.93 6.52 -6.39
CA ALA A 48 37.40 7.89 -6.41
C ALA A 48 37.75 8.33 -7.84
N ILE A 49 37.16 9.44 -8.30
CA ILE A 49 37.56 10.12 -9.53
C ILE A 49 38.35 11.37 -9.12
N SER A 50 39.68 11.31 -9.30
CA SER A 50 40.54 12.50 -9.20
C SER A 50 40.44 13.30 -10.50
N ILE A 51 40.05 14.57 -10.42
CA ILE A 51 39.96 15.48 -11.58
C ILE A 51 41.14 16.46 -11.54
N LYS A 52 42.11 16.30 -12.46
CA LYS A 52 43.03 17.37 -12.84
C LYS A 52 42.39 18.23 -13.94
N ARG A 53 42.47 19.55 -13.79
CA ARG A 53 42.01 20.55 -14.77
C ARG A 53 42.68 20.32 -16.12
N ASN A 54 41.94 19.78 -17.07
CA ASN A 54 41.79 20.27 -18.44
C ASN A 54 40.64 19.50 -19.12
N PHE A 55 39.92 20.18 -20.00
CA PHE A 55 38.64 19.78 -20.59
C PHE A 55 38.55 18.30 -21.00
N CYS A 56 37.81 17.51 -20.23
CA CYS A 56 37.29 16.21 -20.66
C CYS A 56 35.77 16.22 -20.54
N VAL A 57 35.09 16.02 -21.67
CA VAL A 57 33.67 15.67 -21.69
C VAL A 57 33.55 14.24 -21.20
N VAL A 58 33.19 14.06 -19.92
CA VAL A 58 32.89 12.74 -19.37
C VAL A 58 31.43 12.45 -19.68
N LYS A 59 31.19 11.56 -20.64
CA LYS A 59 29.88 10.92 -20.84
C LYS A 59 29.72 9.89 -19.73
N VAL A 60 29.04 10.26 -18.65
CA VAL A 60 28.68 9.33 -17.58
C VAL A 60 27.41 8.62 -18.03
N GLU A 61 27.56 7.42 -18.58
CA GLU A 61 26.45 6.52 -18.84
C GLU A 61 26.15 5.80 -17.52
N VAL A 62 25.18 6.32 -16.77
CA VAL A 62 24.71 5.65 -15.55
C VAL A 62 23.82 4.50 -16.00
N ILE A 63 24.41 3.31 -16.09
CA ILE A 63 23.65 2.06 -16.22
C ILE A 63 23.04 1.81 -14.84
N LEU A 64 21.84 2.33 -14.62
CA LEU A 64 21.06 2.06 -13.43
C LEU A 64 20.59 0.60 -13.51
N ASN A 65 20.96 -0.21 -12.52
CA ASN A 65 20.43 -1.56 -12.37
C ASN A 65 19.10 -1.45 -11.60
N LEU A 66 18.01 -1.62 -12.34
CA LEU A 66 16.67 -1.07 -12.05
C LEU A 66 15.88 -1.80 -10.95
N ASN A 67 16.52 -2.73 -10.26
CA ASN A 67 15.90 -3.56 -9.23
C ASN A 67 16.27 -3.10 -7.80
N THR A 68 16.96 -1.97 -7.64
CA THR A 68 17.34 -1.51 -6.31
C THR A 68 16.18 -0.78 -5.61
N PRO A 69 15.92 -1.04 -4.31
CA PRO A 69 14.87 -0.38 -3.54
C PRO A 69 14.94 1.16 -3.57
N LEU A 70 16.14 1.72 -3.72
CA LEU A 70 16.37 3.16 -3.69
C LEU A 70 15.85 3.88 -4.93
N GLU A 71 16.00 3.30 -6.12
CA GLU A 71 15.47 3.91 -7.36
C GLU A 71 13.95 3.94 -7.34
N ARG A 72 13.31 2.83 -6.96
CA ARG A 72 11.86 2.77 -6.79
C ARG A 72 11.39 3.85 -5.82
N LEU A 73 12.06 4.00 -4.68
CA LEU A 73 11.73 5.07 -3.73
C LEU A 73 11.87 6.48 -4.31
N ALA A 74 12.92 6.74 -5.09
CA ALA A 74 13.08 8.01 -5.77
C ALA A 74 11.94 8.28 -6.75
N LEU A 75 11.55 7.27 -7.55
CA LEU A 75 10.43 7.35 -8.47
C LEU A 75 9.11 7.65 -7.75
N ILE A 76 8.81 6.97 -6.63
CA ILE A 76 7.57 7.23 -5.89
C ILE A 76 7.58 8.64 -5.29
N ARG A 77 8.71 9.11 -4.77
CA ARG A 77 8.83 10.48 -4.25
C ARG A 77 8.59 11.53 -5.33
N VAL A 78 9.10 11.32 -6.54
CA VAL A 78 8.83 12.20 -7.69
C VAL A 78 7.35 12.13 -8.08
N ALA A 79 6.78 10.93 -8.19
CA ALA A 79 5.38 10.73 -8.51
C ALA A 79 4.45 11.44 -7.51
N ILE A 80 4.72 11.33 -6.20
CA ILE A 80 3.96 12.04 -5.16
C ILE A 80 4.13 13.55 -5.24
N SER A 81 5.33 14.03 -5.53
CA SER A 81 5.55 15.48 -5.67
C SER A 81 4.74 16.04 -6.82
N ILE A 82 4.65 15.30 -7.93
CA ILE A 82 3.81 15.65 -9.09
C ILE A 82 2.31 15.54 -8.72
N TYR A 83 1.94 14.50 -7.97
CA TYR A 83 0.58 14.25 -7.49
C TYR A 83 0.06 15.36 -6.56
N ASN A 84 0.90 15.81 -5.62
CA ASN A 84 0.54 16.81 -4.61
C ASN A 84 0.61 18.25 -5.13
N ALA A 85 1.12 18.49 -6.34
CA ALA A 85 1.20 19.84 -6.90
C ALA A 85 -0.22 20.40 -7.14
N SER A 86 -0.59 21.41 -6.34
CA SER A 86 -1.93 22.00 -6.11
C SER A 86 -2.96 21.89 -7.23
N ALA A 87 -2.59 22.20 -8.48
CA ALA A 87 -3.51 22.10 -9.60
C ALA A 87 -3.96 20.66 -9.94
N PHE A 88 -3.34 19.62 -9.38
CA PHE A 88 -3.75 18.22 -9.54
C PHE A 88 -4.80 17.82 -8.51
N SER A 89 -4.62 18.29 -7.28
CA SER A 89 -5.49 17.94 -6.17
C SER A 89 -6.84 18.66 -6.27
N GLU A 90 -6.85 19.94 -6.64
CA GLU A 90 -8.09 20.71 -6.90
C GLU A 90 -8.94 20.10 -8.03
N PHE A 91 -8.33 19.79 -9.17
CA PHE A 91 -9.03 19.22 -10.32
C PHE A 91 -9.58 17.81 -10.03
N ARG A 92 -8.83 17.03 -9.25
CA ARG A 92 -9.26 15.70 -8.82
C ARG A 92 -10.46 15.78 -7.90
N ASP A 93 -10.43 16.65 -6.89
CA ASP A 93 -11.51 16.76 -5.92
C ASP A 93 -12.82 17.20 -6.63
N THR A 94 -12.74 18.04 -7.67
CA THR A 94 -13.87 18.35 -8.58
C THR A 94 -14.36 17.15 -9.40
N LEU A 95 -13.44 16.29 -9.86
CA LEU A 95 -13.77 15.11 -10.64
C LEU A 95 -14.46 14.02 -9.80
N ILE A 96 -13.97 13.76 -8.58
CA ILE A 96 -14.49 12.73 -7.66
C ILE A 96 -15.97 12.93 -7.39
N GLU A 97 -16.39 14.19 -7.22
CA GLU A 97 -17.78 14.57 -6.95
C GLU A 97 -18.76 14.17 -8.07
N VAL A 98 -18.26 13.82 -9.27
CA VAL A 98 -19.09 13.67 -10.48
C VAL A 98 -19.42 12.22 -10.91
N THR A 99 -18.64 11.14 -10.67
CA THR A 99 -19.08 9.72 -10.94
C THR A 99 -18.04 8.61 -10.67
N SER A 100 -18.39 7.55 -9.93
CA SER A 100 -17.46 6.60 -9.27
C SER A 100 -16.68 5.54 -10.09
N LEU A 101 -16.69 5.48 -11.43
CA LEU A 101 -15.89 4.47 -12.17
C LEU A 101 -15.24 4.94 -13.50
N ILE A 102 -15.60 6.11 -14.05
CA ILE A 102 -15.04 6.63 -15.31
C ILE A 102 -13.75 7.46 -15.08
N GLN A 103 -13.31 7.60 -13.82
CA GLN A 103 -12.38 8.65 -13.37
C GLN A 103 -10.88 8.35 -13.45
N ILE A 104 -10.44 7.10 -13.62
CA ILE A 104 -8.99 6.79 -13.68
C ILE A 104 -8.36 7.35 -14.97
N LEU A 105 -9.10 7.29 -16.10
CA LEU A 105 -8.60 7.74 -17.40
C LEU A 105 -8.27 9.24 -17.43
N PRO A 106 -9.14 10.16 -16.95
CA PRO A 106 -8.79 11.58 -16.84
C PRO A 106 -7.54 11.84 -15.97
N ILE A 107 -7.43 11.15 -14.83
CA ILE A 107 -6.33 11.36 -13.87
C ILE A 107 -5.00 10.87 -14.47
N LYS A 108 -4.98 9.69 -15.09
CA LYS A 108 -3.79 9.13 -15.77
C LYS A 108 -3.36 10.01 -16.95
N ARG A 109 -4.31 10.52 -17.73
CA ARG A 109 -4.03 11.46 -18.84
C ARG A 109 -3.40 12.76 -18.35
N LEU A 110 -3.95 13.37 -17.30
CA LEU A 110 -3.39 14.60 -16.72
C LEU A 110 -2.00 14.39 -16.15
N PHE A 111 -1.79 13.26 -15.48
CA PHE A 111 -0.48 12.92 -14.96
C PHE A 111 0.53 12.71 -16.10
N ARG A 112 0.12 12.03 -17.18
CA ARG A 112 0.90 11.89 -18.41
C ARG A 112 1.25 13.22 -19.04
N ASP A 113 0.29 14.13 -19.16
CA ASP A 113 0.51 15.45 -19.74
C ASP A 113 1.51 16.26 -18.88
N ARG A 114 1.39 16.20 -17.55
CA ARG A 114 2.34 16.84 -16.62
C ARG A 114 3.73 16.27 -16.71
N ILE A 115 3.86 14.94 -16.73
CA ILE A 115 5.14 14.28 -16.88
C ILE A 115 5.78 14.63 -18.23
N SER A 116 4.98 14.65 -19.30
CA SER A 116 5.45 14.99 -20.65
C SER A 116 5.98 16.41 -20.72
N ASN A 117 5.36 17.33 -19.99
CA ASN A 117 5.76 18.73 -19.87
C ASN A 117 6.85 18.98 -18.81
N SER A 118 7.23 17.97 -18.02
CA SER A 118 8.27 18.09 -17.01
C SER A 118 9.68 17.93 -17.60
N VAL A 119 10.70 18.39 -16.88
CA VAL A 119 12.12 18.21 -17.26
C VAL A 119 12.61 16.76 -17.04
N VAL A 120 11.73 15.83 -16.67
CA VAL A 120 12.09 14.44 -16.39
C VAL A 120 12.54 13.73 -17.68
N PRO A 121 13.70 13.04 -17.70
CA PRO A 121 14.15 12.25 -18.85
C PRO A 121 13.14 11.19 -19.31
N PHE A 122 13.05 10.94 -20.62
CA PHE A 122 12.07 10.02 -21.23
C PHE A 122 11.96 8.65 -20.54
N LEU A 123 13.10 7.98 -20.28
CA LEU A 123 13.09 6.66 -19.62
C LEU A 123 12.50 6.69 -18.20
N LEU A 124 12.62 7.81 -17.48
CA LEU A 124 12.01 7.98 -16.16
C LEU A 124 10.53 8.32 -16.27
N ARG A 125 10.09 8.96 -17.37
CA ARG A 125 8.68 9.25 -17.62
C ARG A 125 7.87 7.98 -17.72
N GLU A 126 8.31 7.03 -18.54
CA GLU A 126 7.62 5.73 -18.70
C GLU A 126 7.49 5.01 -17.35
N LYS A 127 8.59 4.87 -16.60
CA LYS A 127 8.55 4.25 -15.26
C LYS A 127 7.65 4.97 -14.27
N LEU A 128 7.63 6.31 -14.31
CA LEU A 128 6.74 7.08 -13.44
C LEU A 128 5.28 6.85 -13.81
N LEU A 129 4.95 6.68 -15.10
CA LEU A 129 3.60 6.34 -15.55
C LEU A 129 3.18 4.96 -15.04
N ASP A 130 4.08 3.97 -15.13
CA ASP A 130 3.83 2.61 -14.65
C ASP A 130 3.57 2.57 -13.15
N MET A 131 4.28 3.42 -12.39
CA MET A 131 4.16 3.48 -10.93
C MET A 131 3.03 4.38 -10.44
N PHE A 132 2.57 5.31 -11.27
CA PHE A 132 1.54 6.27 -10.89
C PHE A 132 0.21 5.60 -10.58
N GLU A 133 -0.17 4.63 -11.39
CA GLU A 133 -1.46 3.99 -11.26
C GLU A 133 -1.62 3.22 -9.94
N PRO A 134 -0.71 2.30 -9.55
CA PRO A 134 -0.80 1.66 -8.25
C PRO A 134 -0.71 2.66 -7.09
N LEU A 135 0.12 3.70 -7.22
CA LEU A 135 0.20 4.76 -6.22
C LEU A 135 -1.14 5.52 -6.09
N SER A 136 -1.77 5.90 -7.21
CA SER A 136 -3.07 6.57 -7.19
C SER A 136 -4.12 5.70 -6.52
N ARG A 137 -4.15 4.39 -6.83
CA ARG A 137 -5.07 3.45 -6.17
C ARG A 137 -4.83 3.35 -4.66
N GLU A 138 -3.58 3.32 -4.22
CA GLU A 138 -3.27 3.34 -2.77
C GLU A 138 -3.74 4.65 -2.12
N ILE A 139 -3.54 5.79 -2.78
CA ILE A 139 -4.02 7.10 -2.30
C ILE A 139 -5.55 7.15 -2.26
N ASP A 140 -6.22 6.58 -3.26
CA ASP A 140 -7.67 6.56 -3.36
C ASP A 140 -8.28 5.65 -2.31
N SER A 141 -7.68 4.47 -2.09
CA SER A 141 -8.05 3.58 -0.99
C SER A 141 -7.88 4.29 0.35
N TRP A 142 -6.76 4.98 0.56
CA TRP A 142 -6.53 5.73 1.78
C TRP A 142 -7.56 6.87 1.96
N LYS A 143 -7.83 7.65 0.92
CA LYS A 143 -8.84 8.72 0.98
C LYS A 143 -10.24 8.16 1.28
N LYS A 144 -10.59 7.02 0.69
CA LYS A 144 -11.85 6.34 0.96
C LYS A 144 -11.94 5.91 2.43
N ASP A 145 -10.88 5.27 2.93
CA ASP A 145 -10.80 4.90 4.34
C ASP A 145 -10.95 6.15 5.24
N MET A 146 -10.36 7.29 4.85
CA MET A 146 -10.47 8.56 5.60
C MET A 146 -11.84 9.23 5.48
N SER A 147 -12.50 9.14 4.32
CA SER A 147 -13.83 9.69 4.11
C SER A 147 -14.88 8.99 4.96
N ASP A 148 -14.70 7.68 5.21
CA ASP A 148 -15.55 6.91 6.13
C ASP A 148 -15.47 7.44 7.58
N PHE A 149 -14.47 8.28 7.87
CA PHE A 149 -14.28 8.98 9.15
C PHE A 149 -14.60 10.48 9.09
N GLY A 150 -15.19 10.97 7.99
CA GLY A 150 -15.50 12.39 7.79
C GLY A 150 -14.27 13.28 7.56
N ILE A 151 -13.15 12.69 7.14
CA ILE A 151 -11.90 13.39 6.88
C ILE A 151 -11.75 13.60 5.37
N HIS A 152 -12.13 14.78 4.89
CA HIS A 152 -12.14 15.13 3.47
C HIS A 152 -10.95 16.00 3.02
N LYS A 153 -10.05 16.39 3.95
CA LYS A 153 -8.96 17.32 3.64
C LYS A 153 -7.79 16.64 2.93
N GLN A 154 -7.04 17.45 2.17
CA GLN A 154 -5.78 17.02 1.56
C GLN A 154 -4.76 16.70 2.66
N LEU A 155 -4.40 15.42 2.75
CA LEU A 155 -3.43 14.92 3.70
C LEU A 155 -2.03 14.95 3.09
N HIS A 156 -1.04 15.40 3.87
CA HIS A 156 0.36 15.24 3.50
C HIS A 156 0.76 13.77 3.63
N ILE A 157 0.71 13.06 2.51
CA ILE A 157 1.00 11.63 2.43
C ILE A 157 2.47 11.35 2.76
N CYS A 158 2.69 10.49 3.75
CA CYS A 158 3.98 9.91 4.07
C CYS A 158 4.11 8.54 3.42
N LEU A 159 5.33 8.18 3.01
CA LEU A 159 5.62 6.89 2.39
C LEU A 159 6.56 6.05 3.23
N THR A 160 6.34 4.74 3.17
CA THR A 160 7.29 3.73 3.66
C THR A 160 8.47 3.57 2.70
N SER A 161 9.51 2.84 3.13
CA SER A 161 10.63 2.42 2.28
C SER A 161 10.22 1.47 1.14
N SER A 162 9.05 0.84 1.22
CA SER A 162 8.50 0.02 0.13
C SER A 162 7.65 0.84 -0.86
N GLY A 163 7.40 2.11 -0.55
CA GLY A 163 6.57 2.98 -1.39
C GLY A 163 5.09 3.01 -1.06
N ALA A 164 4.63 2.22 -0.08
CA ALA A 164 3.26 2.29 0.40
C ALA A 164 3.02 3.56 1.20
N ILE A 165 1.77 3.97 1.35
CA ILE A 165 1.42 5.04 2.29
C ILE A 165 1.74 4.56 3.71
N ASP A 166 2.62 5.30 4.40
CA ASP A 166 2.77 5.18 5.84
C ASP A 166 1.57 5.84 6.50
N ARG A 167 0.52 5.06 6.70
CA ARG A 167 -0.77 5.52 7.24
C ARG A 167 -0.60 6.14 8.63
N VAL A 168 0.30 5.58 9.45
CA VAL A 168 0.55 6.05 10.82
C VAL A 168 1.27 7.40 10.80
N GLU A 169 2.36 7.53 10.05
CA GLU A 169 3.08 8.80 9.96
C GLU A 169 2.25 9.88 9.24
N THR A 170 1.49 9.50 8.21
CA THR A 170 0.53 10.39 7.53
C THR A 170 -0.51 10.93 8.52
N ALA A 171 -1.12 10.05 9.30
CA ALA A 171 -2.06 10.45 10.34
C ALA A 171 -1.41 11.34 11.41
N LYS A 172 -0.18 11.02 11.84
CA LYS A 172 0.51 11.81 12.88
C LYS A 172 0.78 13.23 12.41
N LYS A 173 1.24 13.39 11.16
CA LYS A 173 1.46 14.72 10.59
C LYS A 173 0.16 15.52 10.51
N PHE A 174 -0.95 14.88 10.16
CA PHE A 174 -2.25 15.54 10.15
C PHE A 174 -2.73 15.93 11.55
N VAL A 175 -2.69 15.00 12.50
CA VAL A 175 -3.07 15.24 13.91
C VAL A 175 -2.26 16.39 14.52
N ARG A 176 -0.98 16.51 14.15
CA ARG A 176 -0.05 17.53 14.67
C ARG A 176 0.02 18.80 13.82
N SER A 177 -0.71 18.87 12.72
CA SER A 177 -0.76 20.07 11.89
C SER A 177 -1.46 21.22 12.62
N ASP A 178 -1.24 22.46 12.19
CA ASP A 178 -1.97 23.63 12.69
C ASP A 178 -3.38 23.75 12.08
N ASP A 179 -3.94 22.65 11.56
CA ASP A 179 -5.27 22.65 10.98
C ASP A 179 -6.32 23.00 12.06
N PRO A 180 -7.22 23.97 11.78
CA PRO A 180 -8.21 24.44 12.74
C PRO A 180 -9.33 23.42 13.01
N ASN A 181 -9.45 22.35 12.22
CA ASN A 181 -10.47 21.33 12.42
C ASN A 181 -10.06 20.35 13.53
N LEU A 182 -10.24 20.81 14.78
CA LEU A 182 -9.96 20.03 15.99
C LEU A 182 -10.73 18.71 16.00
N LEU A 183 -11.96 18.68 15.50
CA LEU A 183 -12.80 17.48 15.43
C LEU A 183 -12.14 16.38 14.59
N GLN A 184 -11.73 16.67 13.35
CA GLN A 184 -11.08 15.69 12.47
C GLN A 184 -9.75 15.21 13.05
N ARG A 185 -8.95 16.12 13.62
CA ARG A 185 -7.67 15.77 14.26
C ARG A 185 -7.87 14.88 15.48
N PHE A 186 -8.84 15.21 16.33
CA PHE A 186 -9.19 14.42 17.50
C PHE A 186 -9.67 13.02 17.11
N THR A 187 -10.60 12.93 16.16
CA THR A 187 -11.10 11.65 15.62
C THR A 187 -9.95 10.80 15.08
N LEU A 188 -9.06 11.39 14.26
CA LEU A 188 -7.95 10.64 13.68
C LEU A 188 -6.95 10.18 14.75
N ALA A 189 -6.68 11.01 15.77
CA ALA A 189 -5.81 10.65 16.88
C ALA A 189 -6.38 9.48 17.69
N CYS A 190 -7.69 9.46 17.93
CA CYS A 190 -8.38 8.35 18.57
C CYS A 190 -8.30 7.07 17.72
N LEU A 191 -8.59 7.16 16.42
CA LEU A 191 -8.54 6.02 15.49
C LEU A 191 -7.14 5.41 15.38
N PHE A 192 -6.10 6.24 15.39
CA PHE A 192 -4.70 5.82 15.31
C PHE A 192 -4.03 5.63 16.68
N TRP A 193 -4.80 5.64 17.77
CA TRP A 193 -4.31 5.36 19.12
C TRP A 193 -3.17 6.27 19.56
N MET A 194 -3.28 7.56 19.23
CA MET A 194 -2.30 8.58 19.56
C MET A 194 -2.58 9.17 20.95
N THR A 195 -2.49 8.34 21.99
CA THR A 195 -2.89 8.68 23.37
C THR A 195 -2.40 10.04 23.86
N GLU A 196 -1.12 10.37 23.64
CA GLU A 196 -0.53 11.66 24.01
C GLU A 196 -1.16 12.82 23.24
N ASP A 197 -1.34 12.67 21.92
CA ASP A 197 -1.96 13.68 21.07
C ASP A 197 -3.44 13.86 21.43
N VAL A 198 -4.18 12.78 21.74
CA VAL A 198 -5.56 12.80 22.22
C VAL A 198 -5.67 13.58 23.55
N LEU A 199 -4.84 13.26 24.55
CA LEU A 199 -4.83 13.95 25.84
C LEU A 199 -4.46 15.42 25.69
N ASN A 200 -3.45 15.72 24.88
CA ASN A 200 -3.00 17.09 24.64
C ASN A 200 -4.11 17.93 23.99
N MET A 201 -4.78 17.38 22.97
CA MET A 201 -5.91 18.05 22.32
C MET A 201 -7.09 18.21 23.29
N TRP A 202 -7.44 17.16 24.03
CA TRP A 202 -8.52 17.22 25.02
C TRP A 202 -8.26 18.30 26.07
N ASN A 203 -7.07 18.33 26.66
CA ASN A 203 -6.71 19.28 27.70
C ASN A 203 -6.66 20.73 27.20
N LYS A 204 -6.25 20.95 25.95
CA LYS A 204 -6.24 22.27 25.32
C LYS A 204 -7.62 22.73 24.85
N ALA A 205 -8.51 21.80 24.52
CA ALA A 205 -9.86 22.10 24.09
C ALA A 205 -10.65 22.77 25.23
N SER A 206 -11.35 23.85 24.88
CA SER A 206 -12.34 24.49 25.74
C SER A 206 -13.48 23.53 26.08
N VAL A 207 -14.22 23.84 27.15
CA VAL A 207 -15.41 23.06 27.54
C VAL A 207 -16.41 22.96 26.39
N TYR A 208 -16.61 24.05 25.64
CA TYR A 208 -17.51 24.06 24.49
C TYR A 208 -17.02 23.15 23.36
N GLU A 209 -15.73 23.19 23.03
CA GLU A 209 -15.16 22.31 22.00
C GLU A 209 -15.29 20.83 22.38
N ARG A 210 -15.06 20.47 23.67
CA ARG A 210 -15.23 19.10 24.15
C ARG A 210 -16.67 18.62 24.01
N ILE A 211 -17.63 19.44 24.45
CA ILE A 211 -19.07 19.15 24.29
C ILE A 211 -19.42 19.03 22.81
N HIS A 212 -18.91 19.93 21.97
CA HIS A 212 -19.16 19.89 20.53
C HIS A 212 -18.58 18.62 19.87
N ILE A 213 -17.37 18.21 20.24
CA ILE A 213 -16.74 16.98 19.75
C ILE A 213 -17.56 15.76 20.17
N GLU A 214 -17.92 15.67 21.46
CA GLU A 214 -18.68 14.55 22.01
C GLU A 214 -20.09 14.47 21.40
N MET A 215 -20.81 15.60 21.32
CA MET A 215 -22.12 15.65 20.69
C MET A 215 -22.06 15.31 19.20
N THR A 216 -21.08 15.82 18.47
CA THR A 216 -20.96 15.57 17.03
C THR A 216 -20.65 14.10 16.76
N LEU A 217 -19.74 13.49 17.54
CA LEU A 217 -19.29 12.13 17.31
C LEU A 217 -20.25 11.05 17.87
N LEU A 218 -21.07 11.38 18.88
CA LEU A 218 -22.04 10.47 19.48
C LEU A 218 -23.49 10.68 18.99
N SER A 219 -23.75 11.76 18.24
CA SER A 219 -25.08 12.05 17.71
C SER A 219 -25.50 10.99 16.68
N GLU A 220 -26.44 10.12 17.07
CA GLU A 220 -27.12 9.20 16.15
C GLU A 220 -27.82 9.95 15.00
N LYS A 221 -28.20 11.21 15.21
CA LYS A 221 -28.84 12.05 14.18
C LYS A 221 -27.88 12.40 13.02
N SER A 222 -26.56 12.30 13.23
CA SER A 222 -25.55 12.43 12.17
C SER A 222 -25.66 11.33 11.11
N GLN A 223 -26.29 10.19 11.43
CA GLN A 223 -26.39 9.05 10.50
C GLN A 223 -27.35 9.28 9.33
N LYS A 224 -28.19 10.32 9.37
CA LYS A 224 -29.14 10.63 8.28
C LYS A 224 -28.55 11.47 7.16
N ASP A 225 -27.46 12.21 7.39
CA ASP A 225 -26.73 12.85 6.30
C ASP A 225 -25.78 11.78 5.73
N GLU A 226 -26.06 11.29 4.51
CA GLU A 226 -25.24 10.29 3.83
C GLU A 226 -23.76 10.70 3.76
N ARG A 227 -23.46 12.01 3.85
CA ARG A 227 -22.09 12.55 3.84
C ARG A 227 -21.33 12.35 5.15
N TYR A 228 -22.00 12.06 6.26
CA TYR A 228 -21.41 11.93 7.59
C TYR A 228 -21.86 10.65 8.31
N GLN A 229 -22.04 9.56 7.57
CA GLN A 229 -22.19 8.23 8.16
C GLN A 229 -20.85 7.75 8.71
N VAL A 230 -20.51 8.25 9.90
CA VAL A 230 -19.50 7.62 10.74
C VAL A 230 -20.01 6.21 11.04
N SER A 231 -19.25 5.21 10.61
CA SER A 231 -19.56 3.81 10.89
C SER A 231 -19.85 3.63 12.38
N LYS A 232 -20.89 2.86 12.72
CA LYS A 232 -21.23 2.51 14.13
C LYS A 232 -20.01 2.08 14.92
N VAL A 233 -19.12 1.34 14.25
CA VAL A 233 -17.85 0.87 14.76
C VAL A 233 -16.94 2.00 15.27
N VAL A 234 -16.85 3.10 14.53
CA VAL A 234 -16.05 4.27 14.89
C VAL A 234 -16.70 5.02 16.06
N THR A 235 -18.02 5.17 16.06
CA THR A 235 -18.76 5.75 17.19
C THR A 235 -18.53 4.97 18.49
N ASP A 236 -18.58 3.63 18.44
CA ASP A 236 -18.32 2.78 19.60
C ASP A 236 -16.87 2.94 20.11
N CYS A 237 -15.90 3.05 19.20
CA CYS A 237 -14.51 3.35 19.53
C CYS A 237 -14.36 4.71 20.23
N LEU A 238 -14.99 5.75 19.68
CA LEU A 238 -14.91 7.12 20.20
C LEU A 238 -15.59 7.26 21.56
N LYS A 239 -16.75 6.61 21.76
CA LYS A 239 -17.46 6.59 23.04
C LYS A 239 -16.54 6.15 24.17
N LYS A 240 -15.75 5.11 23.92
CA LYS A 240 -14.85 4.59 24.93
C LYS A 240 -13.61 5.45 25.17
N TRP A 241 -13.12 6.16 24.14
CA TRP A 241 -12.13 7.21 24.33
C TRP A 241 -12.69 8.32 25.24
N PHE A 242 -13.95 8.71 25.09
CA PHE A 242 -14.58 9.67 25.99
C PHE A 242 -14.72 9.12 27.42
N ASP A 243 -15.16 7.86 27.59
CA ASP A 243 -15.20 7.23 28.91
C ASP A 243 -13.83 7.28 29.61
N TRP A 244 -12.76 6.99 28.86
CA TRP A 244 -11.38 7.07 29.37
C TRP A 244 -10.93 8.51 29.71
N LEU A 245 -11.29 9.48 28.87
CA LEU A 245 -10.96 10.89 29.08
C LEU A 245 -11.72 11.48 30.28
N HIS A 246 -13.01 11.14 30.43
CA HIS A 246 -13.84 11.53 31.57
C HIS A 246 -13.35 10.89 32.87
N ALA A 247 -12.76 9.70 32.80
CA ALA A 247 -12.06 9.05 33.92
C ALA A 247 -10.67 9.66 34.23
N GLY A 248 -10.31 10.79 33.61
CA GLY A 248 -9.07 11.50 33.85
C GLY A 248 -7.86 11.01 33.05
N GLY A 249 -8.07 10.16 32.03
CA GLY A 249 -7.00 9.75 31.12
C GLY A 249 -5.96 8.82 31.75
N ASN A 250 -6.34 8.02 32.75
CA ASN A 250 -5.41 7.12 33.45
C ASN A 250 -4.88 6.02 32.51
N PRO A 251 -3.55 5.88 32.31
CA PRO A 251 -2.98 4.83 31.46
C PRO A 251 -3.42 3.40 31.82
N SER A 252 -3.62 3.09 33.10
CA SER A 252 -4.07 1.76 33.53
C SER A 252 -5.47 1.42 33.04
N ALA A 253 -6.38 2.40 32.97
CA ALA A 253 -7.72 2.22 32.42
C ALA A 253 -7.71 2.10 30.88
N LEU A 254 -6.69 2.69 30.23
CA LEU A 254 -6.53 2.54 28.78
C LEU A 254 -6.19 1.09 28.42
N HIS A 255 -5.40 0.38 29.22
CA HIS A 255 -5.02 -1.00 28.93
C HIS A 255 -6.19 -1.99 28.99
N SER A 256 -7.10 -1.84 29.95
CA SER A 256 -8.33 -2.65 29.99
C SER A 256 -9.24 -2.32 28.80
N PHE A 257 -9.38 -1.02 28.49
CA PHE A 257 -10.15 -0.53 27.35
C PHE A 257 -9.65 -1.08 26.00
N VAL A 258 -8.33 -0.96 25.78
CA VAL A 258 -7.60 -1.54 24.66
C VAL A 258 -8.02 -2.99 24.49
N SER A 259 -7.95 -3.80 25.55
CA SER A 259 -8.16 -5.25 25.51
C SER A 259 -9.56 -5.72 25.11
N GLU A 260 -10.58 -4.86 25.26
CA GLU A 260 -11.98 -5.20 24.94
C GLU A 260 -12.47 -4.55 23.64
N SER A 261 -12.05 -3.31 23.36
CA SER A 261 -12.68 -2.49 22.31
C SER A 261 -11.87 -2.41 21.00
N LEU A 262 -10.55 -2.61 21.04
CA LEU A 262 -9.72 -2.64 19.81
C LEU A 262 -10.16 -3.72 18.82
N PHE A 263 -10.67 -4.82 19.37
CA PHE A 263 -10.76 -6.11 18.70
C PHE A 263 -11.94 -6.14 17.73
N GLN A 264 -13.07 -5.54 18.11
CA GLN A 264 -14.22 -5.41 17.23
C GLN A 264 -14.12 -4.19 16.31
N TYR A 265 -13.52 -3.09 16.77
CA TYR A 265 -13.89 -1.79 16.21
C TYR A 265 -12.80 -1.03 15.45
N CYS A 266 -11.52 -1.34 15.65
CA CYS A 266 -10.50 -0.52 14.99
C CYS A 266 -10.20 -1.01 13.56
N HIS A 267 -10.58 -0.17 12.60
CA HIS A 267 -10.12 -0.17 11.22
C HIS A 267 -8.70 0.42 11.11
N VAL A 268 -7.91 0.47 12.17
CA VAL A 268 -6.53 0.98 12.11
C VAL A 268 -5.76 0.14 13.11
N PRO A 269 -4.57 -0.38 12.76
CA PRO A 269 -3.74 -1.03 13.76
C PRO A 269 -3.44 -0.03 14.86
N PRO A 270 -3.67 -0.38 16.15
CA PRO A 270 -3.15 0.43 17.22
C PRO A 270 -1.65 0.61 17.06
N LYS A 271 -1.10 1.66 17.68
CA LYS A 271 0.34 1.93 17.69
C LYS A 271 1.13 0.62 17.79
N THR A 272 2.18 0.50 16.97
CA THR A 272 3.19 -0.59 17.00
C THR A 272 3.50 -1.05 18.42
N ASN A 273 3.64 -0.11 19.37
CA ASN A 273 4.02 -0.37 20.75
C ASN A 273 2.92 -1.09 21.53
N LEU A 274 1.66 -0.79 21.23
CA LEU A 274 0.50 -1.42 21.86
C LEU A 274 0.29 -2.84 21.34
N LEU A 275 0.51 -3.06 20.04
CA LEU A 275 0.54 -4.41 19.44
C LEU A 275 1.70 -5.25 19.95
N ARG A 276 2.90 -4.67 20.07
CA ARG A 276 4.06 -5.34 20.66
C ARG A 276 3.85 -5.71 22.13
N ALA A 277 3.00 -4.97 22.83
CA ALA A 277 2.65 -5.25 24.23
C ALA A 277 1.55 -6.31 24.37
N LEU A 278 0.85 -6.70 23.29
CA LEU A 278 -0.14 -7.76 23.36
C LEU A 278 0.52 -9.14 23.40
N PRO A 279 0.03 -10.06 24.24
CA PRO A 279 0.41 -11.47 24.16
C PRO A 279 0.13 -12.05 22.76
N PRO A 280 0.97 -12.94 22.22
CA PRO A 280 0.77 -13.57 20.91
C PRO A 280 -0.62 -14.21 20.72
N GLU A 281 -1.20 -14.75 21.78
CA GLU A 281 -2.53 -15.37 21.80
C GLU A 281 -3.62 -14.35 21.44
N LYS A 282 -3.60 -13.18 22.09
CA LYS A 282 -4.54 -12.08 21.81
C LYS A 282 -4.34 -11.50 20.42
N LEU A 283 -3.09 -11.46 19.95
CA LEU A 283 -2.79 -11.04 18.58
C LEU A 283 -3.35 -12.03 17.55
N ARG A 284 -3.30 -13.34 17.81
CA ARG A 284 -3.93 -14.35 16.95
C ARG A 284 -5.45 -14.20 16.94
N GLU A 285 -6.08 -14.00 18.10
CA GLU A 285 -7.52 -13.74 18.20
C GLU A 285 -7.93 -12.49 17.42
N LEU A 286 -7.14 -11.40 17.49
CA LEU A 286 -7.38 -10.17 16.71
C LEU A 286 -7.53 -10.45 15.22
N ILE A 287 -6.66 -11.31 14.70
CA ILE A 287 -6.55 -11.51 13.27
C ILE A 287 -7.64 -12.47 12.78
N LYS A 288 -7.97 -13.50 13.57
CA LYS A 288 -9.12 -14.38 13.30
C LYS A 288 -10.45 -13.63 13.24
N CYS A 289 -10.61 -12.58 14.04
CA CYS A 289 -11.84 -11.78 14.01
C CYS A 289 -12.00 -10.93 12.74
N LYS A 290 -10.97 -10.79 11.88
CA LYS A 290 -10.96 -9.83 10.77
C LYS A 290 -10.38 -10.40 9.46
N TYR A 291 -11.00 -11.46 8.94
CA TYR A 291 -10.69 -12.08 7.64
C TYR A 291 -10.89 -11.17 6.39
N ASN A 292 -11.02 -9.85 6.52
CA ASN A 292 -11.35 -9.00 5.37
C ASN A 292 -10.85 -7.56 5.43
N THR A 293 -9.87 -7.23 6.26
CA THR A 293 -9.51 -5.81 6.46
C THR A 293 -8.16 -5.42 5.85
N PRO A 294 -8.06 -4.26 5.17
CA PRO A 294 -6.82 -3.71 4.58
C PRO A 294 -5.75 -3.36 5.62
N TYR A 295 -6.03 -3.60 6.91
CA TYR A 295 -5.17 -3.25 8.03
C TYR A 295 -4.16 -4.33 8.37
N TYR A 296 -4.38 -5.56 7.91
CA TYR A 296 -3.45 -6.69 8.09
C TYR A 296 -2.01 -6.27 7.81
N ARG A 297 -1.77 -5.59 6.67
CA ARG A 297 -0.48 -5.06 6.27
C ARG A 297 0.23 -4.27 7.37
N ALA A 298 -0.50 -3.31 7.94
CA ALA A 298 0.06 -2.42 8.94
C ALA A 298 0.29 -3.15 10.26
N TYR A 299 -0.58 -4.10 10.66
CA TYR A 299 -0.29 -5.02 11.79
C TYR A 299 0.98 -5.84 11.54
N PHE A 300 1.07 -6.54 10.41
CA PHE A 300 2.18 -7.41 10.06
C PHE A 300 3.51 -6.64 10.05
N SER A 301 3.52 -5.39 9.56
CA SER A 301 4.71 -4.54 9.57
C SER A 301 5.24 -4.22 10.98
N CYS A 302 4.37 -4.22 12.00
CA CYS A 302 4.73 -3.91 13.39
C CYS A 302 5.37 -5.09 14.14
N LEU A 303 5.15 -6.31 13.64
CA LEU A 303 5.59 -7.55 14.27
C LEU A 303 7.11 -7.74 14.14
N ASP A 304 7.72 -8.27 15.19
CA ASP A 304 9.10 -8.76 15.11
C ASP A 304 9.18 -10.03 14.25
N PHE A 305 10.40 -10.47 13.95
CA PHE A 305 10.62 -11.63 13.09
C PHE A 305 9.96 -12.91 13.61
N ASN A 306 10.04 -13.17 14.91
CA ASN A 306 9.48 -14.39 15.52
C ASN A 306 7.95 -14.34 15.49
N GLN A 307 7.36 -13.17 15.75
CA GLN A 307 5.91 -12.95 15.64
C GLN A 307 5.42 -13.11 14.20
N LYS A 308 6.14 -12.58 13.21
CA LYS A 308 5.82 -12.76 11.77
C LYS A 308 5.86 -14.23 11.36
N MET A 309 6.89 -14.97 11.79
CA MET A 309 7.01 -16.39 11.50
C MET A 309 5.94 -17.22 12.19
N SER A 310 5.66 -16.95 13.47
CA SER A 310 4.55 -17.58 14.18
C SER A 310 3.22 -17.30 13.49
N PHE A 311 3.04 -16.09 12.96
CA PHE A 311 1.85 -15.74 12.21
C PHE A 311 1.76 -16.48 10.88
N LEU A 312 2.86 -16.52 10.12
CA LEU A 312 2.96 -17.25 8.85
C LEU A 312 2.65 -18.75 9.04
N GLN A 313 3.01 -19.32 10.18
CA GLN A 313 2.70 -20.70 10.55
C GLN A 313 1.20 -20.99 10.70
N HIS A 314 0.44 -20.00 11.18
CA HIS A 314 -0.97 -20.20 11.53
C HIS A 314 -1.93 -19.76 10.43
N GLU A 315 -1.59 -18.70 9.70
CA GLU A 315 -2.46 -18.11 8.68
C GLU A 315 -1.67 -17.81 7.38
N PRO A 316 -0.97 -18.79 6.79
CA PRO A 316 -0.08 -18.59 5.64
C PRO A 316 -0.81 -18.01 4.43
N PHE A 317 -2.05 -18.43 4.20
CA PHE A 317 -2.90 -17.91 3.12
C PHE A 317 -3.09 -16.39 3.21
N ILE A 318 -3.45 -15.88 4.40
CA ILE A 318 -3.73 -14.45 4.60
C ILE A 318 -2.46 -13.64 4.36
N VAL A 319 -1.33 -14.13 4.88
CA VAL A 319 -0.04 -13.43 4.68
C VAL A 319 0.25 -13.32 3.19
N LEU A 320 0.19 -14.43 2.47
CA LEU A 320 0.53 -14.47 1.05
C LEU A 320 -0.46 -13.67 0.20
N ASP A 321 -1.75 -13.75 0.48
CA ASP A 321 -2.77 -12.97 -0.22
C ASP A 321 -2.55 -11.46 -0.05
N ASP A 322 -2.16 -11.01 1.14
CA ASP A 322 -1.83 -9.59 1.32
C ASP A 322 -0.55 -9.18 0.58
N HIS A 323 0.41 -10.11 0.45
CA HIS A 323 1.59 -9.89 -0.36
C HIS A 323 1.28 -9.86 -1.87
N LEU A 324 0.09 -10.26 -2.33
CA LEU A 324 -0.35 -10.04 -3.72
C LEU A 324 -0.78 -8.60 -3.99
N LYS A 325 -0.87 -7.73 -2.98
CA LYS A 325 -1.31 -6.34 -3.13
C LYS A 325 -0.11 -5.39 -3.17
N TRP A 326 -0.26 -4.30 -3.92
CA TRP A 326 0.78 -3.28 -4.03
C TRP A 326 1.11 -2.64 -2.69
N PRO A 327 2.40 -2.45 -2.32
CA PRO A 327 3.63 -2.73 -3.08
C PRO A 327 4.32 -4.06 -2.77
N LEU A 328 3.66 -4.97 -2.04
CA LEU A 328 4.29 -6.13 -1.41
C LEU A 328 4.58 -7.30 -2.36
N GLN A 329 4.09 -7.26 -3.61
CA GLN A 329 4.23 -8.38 -4.56
C GLN A 329 5.68 -8.73 -4.85
N ILE A 330 6.58 -7.75 -4.76
CA ILE A 330 8.02 -7.96 -4.95
C ILE A 330 8.62 -8.95 -3.93
N ASN A 331 8.05 -9.05 -2.74
CA ASN A 331 8.50 -9.95 -1.68
C ASN A 331 7.67 -11.25 -1.63
N PHE A 332 6.68 -11.42 -2.51
CA PHE A 332 5.72 -12.52 -2.42
C PHE A 332 6.41 -13.90 -2.48
N LEU A 333 7.32 -14.12 -3.44
CA LEU A 333 8.01 -15.41 -3.57
C LEU A 333 8.94 -15.71 -2.39
N GLU A 334 9.60 -14.69 -1.84
CA GLU A 334 10.42 -14.83 -0.64
C GLU A 334 9.58 -15.30 0.56
N VAL A 335 8.43 -14.66 0.78
CA VAL A 335 7.52 -15.03 1.87
C VAL A 335 6.88 -16.40 1.61
N ALA A 336 6.54 -16.71 0.36
CA ALA A 336 6.00 -18.01 -0.03
C ALA A 336 6.97 -19.16 0.26
N SER A 337 8.28 -18.94 0.03
CA SER A 337 9.31 -19.94 0.33
C SER A 337 9.37 -20.33 1.81
N GLN A 338 8.95 -19.42 2.70
CA GLN A 338 8.89 -19.63 4.15
C GLN A 338 7.55 -20.22 4.60
N ALA A 339 6.54 -20.24 3.73
CA ALA A 339 5.16 -20.59 4.06
C ALA A 339 4.75 -21.99 3.61
N TRP A 340 5.56 -22.66 2.78
CA TRP A 340 5.21 -23.92 2.13
C TRP A 340 4.72 -25.01 3.07
N GLU A 341 5.44 -25.23 4.16
CA GLU A 341 5.13 -26.27 5.14
C GLU A 341 3.80 -26.05 5.87
N TYR A 342 3.29 -24.82 5.83
CA TYR A 342 2.08 -24.40 6.56
C TYR A 342 0.85 -24.31 5.66
N LEU A 343 1.04 -24.21 4.34
CA LEU A 343 -0.08 -24.11 3.38
C LEU A 343 -0.80 -25.45 3.21
N SER A 344 -2.11 -25.43 3.40
CA SER A 344 -2.98 -26.51 2.96
C SER A 344 -3.18 -26.51 1.44
N GLY A 345 -3.60 -27.64 0.87
CA GLY A 345 -3.90 -27.73 -0.57
C GLY A 345 -5.02 -26.77 -1.01
N VAL A 346 -6.03 -26.54 -0.16
CA VAL A 346 -7.13 -25.61 -0.43
C VAL A 346 -6.64 -24.16 -0.46
N GLU A 347 -5.81 -23.76 0.50
CA GLU A 347 -5.21 -22.42 0.54
C GLU A 347 -4.27 -22.19 -0.64
N PHE A 348 -3.47 -23.18 -1.01
CA PHE A 348 -2.60 -23.13 -2.18
C PHE A 348 -3.39 -22.90 -3.47
N LEU A 349 -4.48 -23.65 -3.68
CA LEU A 349 -5.39 -23.46 -4.82
C LEU A 349 -6.04 -22.08 -4.83
N ARG A 350 -6.44 -21.58 -3.65
CA ARG A 350 -7.00 -20.24 -3.50
C ARG A 350 -5.98 -19.16 -3.84
N LEU A 351 -4.71 -19.33 -3.48
CA LEU A 351 -3.64 -18.40 -3.90
C LEU A 351 -3.41 -18.43 -5.41
N LEU A 352 -3.34 -19.60 -6.03
CA LEU A 352 -3.23 -19.72 -7.50
C LEU A 352 -4.38 -19.00 -8.20
N ARG A 353 -5.60 -19.17 -7.68
CA ARG A 353 -6.78 -18.45 -8.16
C ARG A 353 -6.62 -16.95 -7.97
N ASN A 354 -6.26 -16.48 -6.78
CA ASN A 354 -6.13 -15.05 -6.49
C ASN A 354 -5.07 -14.39 -7.38
N ILE A 355 -3.90 -15.01 -7.58
CA ILE A 355 -2.87 -14.52 -8.50
C ILE A 355 -3.43 -14.46 -9.93
N SER A 356 -4.10 -15.53 -10.37
CA SER A 356 -4.70 -15.60 -11.70
C SER A 356 -5.79 -14.55 -11.90
N GLU A 357 -6.60 -14.28 -10.88
CA GLU A 357 -7.67 -13.29 -10.92
C GLU A 357 -7.12 -11.86 -11.00
N GLN A 358 -5.95 -11.58 -10.42
CA GLN A 358 -5.29 -10.28 -10.61
C GLN A 358 -4.99 -9.99 -12.08
N ASN A 359 -4.84 -11.01 -12.93
CA ASN A 359 -4.67 -10.86 -14.38
C ASN A 359 -6.00 -10.74 -15.15
N THR A 360 -7.08 -11.38 -14.68
CA THR A 360 -8.31 -11.51 -15.48
C THR A 360 -9.39 -10.49 -15.15
N LEU A 361 -9.27 -9.72 -14.06
CA LEU A 361 -10.30 -8.77 -13.68
C LEU A 361 -10.56 -7.75 -14.82
N PRO A 362 -11.74 -7.78 -15.47
CA PRO A 362 -12.04 -7.00 -16.68
C PRO A 362 -11.99 -5.50 -16.44
N PHE A 363 -12.09 -5.06 -15.19
CA PHE A 363 -11.93 -3.67 -14.77
C PHE A 363 -10.48 -3.17 -14.87
N ARG A 364 -9.48 -4.04 -15.02
CA ARG A 364 -8.10 -3.65 -15.34
C ARG A 364 -7.86 -3.48 -16.85
N HIS A 365 -8.62 -4.20 -17.69
CA HIS A 365 -8.38 -4.24 -19.14
C HIS A 365 -8.87 -3.01 -19.92
N ILE A 366 -9.54 -2.05 -19.26
CA ILE A 366 -9.96 -0.78 -19.90
C ILE A 366 -8.78 0.22 -19.88
N GLU A 367 -7.62 -0.14 -20.45
CA GLU A 367 -6.40 0.70 -20.61
C GLU A 367 -5.39 0.73 -19.43
N CYS A 368 -5.50 -0.19 -18.47
CA CYS A 368 -4.58 -0.28 -17.35
C CYS A 368 -3.69 -1.54 -17.45
N GLU A 369 -2.45 -1.36 -17.91
CA GLU A 369 -1.40 -2.34 -17.72
C GLU A 369 -1.34 -2.74 -16.23
N SER A 370 -1.27 -4.05 -15.98
CA SER A 370 -1.22 -4.59 -14.62
C SER A 370 -0.10 -3.90 -13.82
N ASP A 371 -0.36 -3.51 -12.57
CA ASP A 371 0.65 -2.89 -11.68
C ASP A 371 1.80 -3.81 -11.31
N PHE A 372 1.71 -5.08 -11.68
CA PHE A 372 2.69 -6.09 -11.44
C PHE A 372 2.58 -7.20 -12.48
N ASP A 373 3.70 -7.86 -12.79
CA ASP A 373 3.73 -9.05 -13.64
C ASP A 373 3.21 -10.27 -12.87
N TYR A 374 1.88 -10.34 -12.68
CA TYR A 374 1.25 -11.47 -12.01
C TYR A 374 1.31 -12.76 -12.85
N GLU A 375 1.51 -12.66 -14.17
CA GLU A 375 1.75 -13.83 -15.03
C GLU A 375 3.09 -14.48 -14.69
N GLY A 376 4.17 -13.70 -14.69
CA GLY A 376 5.50 -14.13 -14.25
C GLY A 376 5.48 -14.59 -12.79
N LEU A 377 4.74 -13.89 -11.93
CA LEU A 377 4.56 -14.32 -10.53
C LEU A 377 3.89 -15.69 -10.43
N LEU A 378 2.80 -15.92 -11.18
CA LEU A 378 2.07 -17.19 -11.17
C LEU A 378 2.96 -18.33 -11.68
N PHE A 379 3.73 -18.07 -12.75
CA PHE A 379 4.68 -19.01 -13.32
C PHE A 379 5.76 -19.40 -12.30
N GLU A 380 6.44 -18.42 -11.71
CA GLU A 380 7.53 -18.68 -10.76
C GLU A 380 7.01 -19.26 -9.44
N PHE A 381 5.86 -18.80 -8.94
CA PHE A 381 5.20 -19.39 -7.76
C PHE A 381 4.88 -20.86 -8.01
N TRP A 382 4.23 -21.19 -9.13
CA TRP A 382 3.96 -22.58 -9.50
C TRP A 382 5.26 -23.38 -9.64
N LYS A 383 6.27 -22.89 -10.35
CA LYS A 383 7.55 -23.56 -10.54
C LYS A 383 8.23 -23.89 -9.21
N GLN A 384 8.29 -22.94 -8.27
CA GLN A 384 8.90 -23.10 -6.95
C GLN A 384 8.03 -23.88 -5.95
N SER A 385 6.75 -24.11 -6.25
CA SER A 385 5.84 -24.83 -5.35
C SER A 385 6.27 -26.28 -5.12
N PRO A 386 6.16 -26.79 -3.87
CA PRO A 386 6.39 -28.19 -3.54
C PRO A 386 5.58 -29.18 -4.39
N HIS A 387 6.15 -30.36 -4.63
CA HIS A 387 5.50 -31.40 -5.45
C HIS A 387 4.15 -31.84 -4.90
N TYR A 388 4.00 -31.99 -3.57
CA TYR A 388 2.75 -32.43 -2.97
C TYR A 388 1.61 -31.41 -3.18
N LEU A 389 1.87 -30.10 -3.05
CA LEU A 389 0.89 -29.06 -3.34
C LEU A 389 0.46 -29.06 -4.81
N LYS A 390 1.41 -29.26 -5.72
CA LYS A 390 1.11 -29.39 -7.16
C LYS A 390 0.21 -30.59 -7.47
N MET A 391 0.42 -31.72 -6.78
CA MET A 391 -0.42 -32.91 -6.93
C MET A 391 -1.83 -32.65 -6.41
N LEU A 392 -1.97 -32.12 -5.19
CA LEU A 392 -3.26 -31.72 -4.62
C LEU A 392 -4.01 -30.74 -5.51
N ALA A 393 -3.28 -29.77 -6.10
CA ALA A 393 -3.88 -28.82 -7.01
C ALA A 393 -4.44 -29.48 -8.27
N LYS A 394 -3.70 -30.42 -8.87
CA LYS A 394 -4.13 -31.15 -10.08
C LYS A 394 -5.32 -32.07 -9.85
N GLU A 395 -5.51 -32.56 -8.63
CA GLU A 395 -6.65 -33.39 -8.24
C GLU A 395 -7.92 -32.56 -7.97
N SER A 396 -7.80 -31.24 -7.84
CA SER A 396 -8.94 -30.36 -7.62
C SER A 396 -9.76 -30.12 -8.88
N ASN A 397 -11.09 -30.06 -8.71
CA ASN A 397 -12.04 -29.66 -9.75
C ASN A 397 -11.82 -28.22 -10.24
N ASP A 398 -11.13 -27.37 -9.46
CA ASP A 398 -10.81 -25.99 -9.84
C ASP A 398 -9.59 -25.90 -10.77
N TRP A 399 -8.81 -26.98 -10.88
CA TRP A 399 -7.58 -27.00 -11.68
C TRP A 399 -7.80 -26.61 -13.14
N PRO A 400 -8.84 -27.10 -13.85
CA PRO A 400 -9.10 -26.68 -15.23
C PRO A 400 -9.35 -25.18 -15.35
N CYS A 401 -10.03 -24.54 -14.39
CA CYS A 401 -10.28 -23.10 -14.41
C CYS A 401 -8.99 -22.29 -14.20
N ILE A 402 -8.18 -22.69 -13.22
CA ILE A 402 -6.86 -22.09 -12.97
C ILE A 402 -5.95 -22.28 -14.19
N MET A 403 -5.98 -23.46 -14.80
CA MET A 403 -5.20 -23.78 -15.99
C MET A 403 -5.71 -23.12 -17.26
N LEU A 404 -7.01 -22.86 -17.41
CA LEU A 404 -7.54 -22.11 -18.55
C LEU A 404 -7.02 -20.68 -18.51
N ASN A 405 -7.01 -20.06 -17.33
CA ASN A 405 -6.38 -18.76 -17.15
C ASN A 405 -4.88 -18.87 -17.42
N TYR A 406 -4.17 -19.80 -16.78
CA TYR A 406 -2.74 -20.02 -17.03
C TYR A 406 -2.39 -20.30 -18.49
N HIS A 407 -3.24 -21.07 -19.19
CA HIS A 407 -3.05 -21.44 -20.59
C HIS A 407 -3.27 -20.23 -21.49
N ASN A 408 -4.30 -19.42 -21.26
CA ASN A 408 -4.49 -18.18 -22.00
C ASN A 408 -3.29 -17.22 -21.85
N LEU A 409 -2.66 -17.19 -20.67
CA LEU A 409 -1.43 -16.41 -20.43
C LEU A 409 -0.23 -17.02 -21.18
N MET A 410 -0.03 -18.34 -21.08
CA MET A 410 1.07 -19.05 -21.76
C MET A 410 0.92 -19.10 -23.30
N MET A 411 -0.30 -19.02 -23.83
CA MET A 411 -0.59 -19.05 -25.27
C MET A 411 -0.17 -17.76 -26.01
N GLY A 412 0.09 -16.68 -25.27
CA GLY A 412 0.77 -15.48 -25.82
C GLY A 412 2.24 -15.74 -26.18
N TRP A 413 2.83 -16.85 -25.72
CA TRP A 413 4.23 -17.21 -25.95
C TRP A 413 4.32 -18.39 -26.94
N ASN A 414 5.10 -18.19 -28.00
CA ASN A 414 5.46 -19.09 -29.12
C ASN A 414 4.78 -20.48 -29.20
N GLN A 415 4.00 -20.70 -30.27
CA GLN A 415 3.23 -21.94 -30.55
C GLN A 415 4.05 -23.25 -30.60
N ASN A 416 5.39 -23.17 -30.72
CA ASN A 416 6.24 -24.35 -30.82
C ASN A 416 6.41 -25.12 -29.50
N ASP A 417 6.32 -24.45 -28.35
CA ASP A 417 6.38 -25.11 -27.04
C ASP A 417 5.05 -25.78 -26.66
N LEU A 418 3.96 -25.32 -27.29
CA LEU A 418 2.61 -25.83 -27.06
C LEU A 418 2.41 -27.27 -27.49
N LYS A 419 3.06 -27.67 -28.59
CA LYS A 419 2.96 -29.04 -29.12
C LYS A 419 3.57 -30.09 -28.18
N LYS A 420 4.38 -29.66 -27.21
CA LYS A 420 5.05 -30.55 -26.25
C LYS A 420 4.41 -30.52 -24.86
N SER A 421 3.49 -29.59 -24.60
CA SER A 421 2.92 -29.37 -23.26
C SER A 421 1.95 -30.50 -22.84
N PRO A 422 2.07 -31.03 -21.60
CA PRO A 422 1.09 -31.93 -21.00
C PRO A 422 -0.32 -31.34 -20.90
N VAL A 423 -0.45 -30.01 -20.91
CA VAL A 423 -1.73 -29.29 -20.80
C VAL A 423 -2.60 -29.51 -22.04
N ARG A 424 -1.99 -29.59 -23.24
CA ARG A 424 -2.72 -29.92 -24.47
C ARG A 424 -3.35 -31.31 -24.39
N ARG A 425 -2.61 -32.30 -23.88
CA ARG A 425 -3.11 -33.67 -23.64
C ARG A 425 -4.24 -33.73 -22.62
N LEU A 426 -4.18 -32.89 -21.59
CA LEU A 426 -5.27 -32.72 -20.61
C LEU A 426 -6.50 -32.09 -21.25
N LEU A 427 -6.36 -30.97 -21.98
CA LEU A 427 -7.48 -30.31 -22.68
C LEU A 427 -8.11 -31.22 -23.76
N ASP A 428 -7.29 -31.98 -24.49
CA ASP A 428 -7.76 -32.97 -25.46
C ASP A 428 -8.46 -34.16 -24.77
N SER A 429 -8.10 -34.49 -23.53
CA SER A 429 -8.78 -35.54 -22.74
C SER A 429 -10.12 -35.10 -22.13
N TYR A 430 -10.31 -33.80 -21.90
CA TYR A 430 -11.61 -33.21 -21.49
C TYR A 430 -12.56 -33.00 -22.68
N SER A 431 -12.06 -33.06 -23.91
CA SER A 431 -12.87 -33.06 -25.13
C SER A 431 -13.53 -34.44 -25.30
N GLY A 432 -14.60 -34.69 -24.55
CA GLY A 432 -15.28 -35.99 -24.52
C GLY A 432 -15.88 -36.42 -25.89
N PRO A 433 -16.30 -37.70 -26.01
CA PRO A 433 -16.75 -38.31 -27.27
C PRO A 433 -17.89 -37.59 -28.00
N ALA A 434 -18.66 -36.75 -27.30
CA ALA A 434 -19.76 -35.97 -27.87
C ALA A 434 -19.28 -34.95 -28.93
N ASP A 435 -18.08 -34.38 -28.75
CA ASP A 435 -17.55 -33.38 -29.68
C ASP A 435 -16.92 -34.04 -30.93
N GLN A 436 -16.42 -35.27 -30.78
CA GLN A 436 -15.98 -36.10 -31.90
C GLN A 436 -17.16 -36.65 -32.71
N GLN A 437 -18.28 -37.02 -32.08
CA GLN A 437 -19.50 -37.41 -32.82
C GLN A 437 -20.11 -36.25 -33.62
N THR A 438 -20.03 -35.02 -33.11
CA THR A 438 -20.54 -33.83 -33.80
C THR A 438 -19.67 -33.44 -35.00
N LYS A 439 -18.34 -33.58 -34.88
CA LYS A 439 -17.41 -33.43 -36.02
C LYS A 439 -17.53 -34.56 -37.04
N LYS A 440 -17.79 -35.80 -36.60
CA LYS A 440 -18.01 -36.95 -37.49
C LYS A 440 -19.32 -36.86 -38.26
N ARG A 441 -20.40 -36.30 -37.66
CA ARG A 441 -21.66 -36.02 -38.36
C ARG A 441 -21.50 -34.93 -39.42
N ARG A 442 -20.80 -33.83 -39.11
CA ARG A 442 -20.54 -32.77 -40.10
C ARG A 442 -19.64 -33.19 -41.27
N ALA A 443 -18.78 -34.19 -41.09
CA ALA A 443 -17.94 -34.74 -42.15
C ALA A 443 -18.63 -35.83 -43.00
N ILE A 444 -19.83 -36.27 -42.60
CA ILE A 444 -20.67 -37.20 -43.37
C ILE A 444 -21.73 -36.43 -44.19
N ASP A 445 -22.04 -35.20 -43.78
CA ASP A 445 -22.99 -34.30 -44.45
C ASP A 445 -22.33 -33.29 -45.43
N MET A 446 -21.00 -33.40 -45.66
CA MET A 446 -20.25 -32.75 -46.75
C MET A 446 -19.72 -33.82 -47.69
#